data_AF-A0A2T0W727-F1
#
_entry.id   AF-A0A2T0W727-F1
#
_cell.length_a   1.000
_cell.length_b   1.000
_cell.length_c   1.000
_cell.angle_alpha   90.00
_cell.angle_beta   90.00
_cell.angle_gamma   90.00
#
_symmetry.space_group_name_H-M   'P 1'
#
loop_
_entity.id
_entity.type
_entity.pdbx_description
1 polymer ?
#
loop_
_entity_poly.entity_id
_entity_poly.type
_entity_poly.pdbx_seq_one_letter_code
_entity_poly.pdbx_strand_id
1 'polypeptide(L)'
;MKPKDFMGIFKKNTGTVQSIENPFDDLHVIKLDFPKKLHWEAGEHGVFTIPDHKISGKPFRAFSVASVPEEGNMMIATDDNNPTSSFKQALFHLSVGEKVTVRGPFGWFKVQDQTSPIVLISTGIGITPMRALVKKLEHDQTRPIILIYASPTGYLFKDLFNAVAQKNKQFTPIYTKNREDTIRAYTDLARTLQNDAFYYISGKTGTIKNIKKELKSAGIKRARMITDPYFGY
;
A
#
# COMPACT_ATOMS: atom_id res chain seq x y z
N MET A 1 -13.82 -8.39 -6.13
CA MET A 1 -14.41 -7.71 -4.96
C MET A 1 -15.60 -8.53 -4.51
N LYS A 2 -15.67 -8.86 -3.23
CA LYS A 2 -16.73 -9.65 -2.58
C LYS A 2 -17.46 -8.77 -1.56
N PRO A 3 -18.73 -9.04 -1.21
CA PRO A 3 -19.47 -8.23 -0.24
C PRO A 3 -18.76 -8.06 1.12
N LYS A 4 -18.05 -9.10 1.57
CA LYS A 4 -17.26 -9.07 2.81
C LYS A 4 -16.16 -8.00 2.82
N ASP A 5 -15.65 -7.61 1.65
CA ASP A 5 -14.58 -6.61 1.50
C ASP A 5 -15.04 -5.20 1.90
N PHE A 6 -16.32 -5.01 2.23
CA PHE A 6 -16.93 -3.74 2.64
C PHE A 6 -17.48 -3.73 4.08
N MET A 7 -17.47 -4.85 4.80
CA MET A 7 -18.13 -4.96 6.12
C MET A 7 -17.57 -3.97 7.18
N GLY A 8 -16.34 -3.47 7.00
CA GLY A 8 -15.71 -2.50 7.89
C GLY A 8 -16.12 -1.04 7.67
N ILE A 9 -16.71 -0.68 6.53
CA ILE A 9 -16.88 0.73 6.11
C ILE A 9 -17.76 1.56 7.05
N PHE A 10 -18.67 0.90 7.78
CA PHE A 10 -19.58 1.56 8.72
C PHE A 10 -19.03 1.64 10.15
N LYS A 11 -17.97 0.91 10.47
CA LYS A 11 -17.35 0.92 11.80
C LYS A 11 -16.42 2.11 11.92
N LYS A 12 -16.80 3.10 12.73
CA LYS A 12 -16.00 4.27 13.07
C LYS A 12 -15.15 3.94 14.29
N ASN A 13 -13.84 4.09 14.17
CA ASN A 13 -12.88 3.93 15.26
C ASN A 13 -12.10 5.21 15.42
N THR A 14 -11.85 5.63 16.66
CA THR A 14 -11.04 6.79 16.98
C THR A 14 -9.75 6.33 17.63
N GLY A 15 -8.64 6.79 17.09
CA GLY A 15 -7.30 6.59 17.61
C GLY A 15 -6.59 7.94 17.78
N THR A 16 -5.32 7.89 18.14
CA THR A 16 -4.49 9.06 18.37
C THR A 16 -3.20 8.99 17.57
N VAL A 17 -2.67 10.15 17.18
CA VAL A 17 -1.35 10.24 16.54
C VAL A 17 -0.29 9.77 17.52
N GLN A 18 0.51 8.79 17.08
CA GLN A 18 1.69 8.31 17.81
C GLN A 18 2.96 8.99 17.29
N SER A 19 3.14 9.04 15.96
CA SER A 19 4.23 9.78 15.32
C SER A 19 3.84 10.23 13.92
N ILE A 20 4.47 11.31 13.47
CA ILE A 20 4.46 11.78 12.09
C ILE A 20 5.92 12.00 11.70
N GLU A 21 6.35 11.33 10.65
CA GLU A 21 7.72 11.35 10.16
C GLU A 21 7.71 11.75 8.68
N ASN A 22 8.68 12.57 8.25
CA ASN A 22 8.90 12.93 6.86
C ASN A 22 10.27 12.34 6.41
N PRO A 23 10.32 11.04 6.01
CA PRO A 23 11.57 10.39 5.64
C PRO A 23 12.14 10.84 4.28
N PHE A 24 11.32 11.43 3.42
CA PHE A 24 11.72 11.99 2.13
C PHE A 24 10.85 13.21 1.86
N ASP A 25 11.42 14.27 1.27
CA ASP A 25 10.79 15.56 0.93
C ASP A 25 9.24 15.58 0.99
N ASP A 26 8.59 14.86 0.08
CA ASP A 26 7.13 14.85 -0.09
C ASP A 26 6.42 13.66 0.56
N LEU A 27 7.12 12.72 1.17
CA LEU A 27 6.55 11.49 1.74
C LEU A 27 6.45 11.59 3.26
N HIS A 28 5.24 11.38 3.77
CA HIS A 28 4.95 11.34 5.20
C HIS A 28 4.54 9.94 5.63
N VAL A 29 5.03 9.51 6.80
CA VAL A 29 4.63 8.28 7.48
C VAL A 29 3.98 8.66 8.79
N ILE A 30 2.76 8.19 9.02
CA ILE A 30 1.98 8.49 10.22
C ILE A 30 1.67 7.18 10.92
N LYS A 31 2.04 7.08 12.20
CA LYS A 31 1.65 5.97 13.08
C LYS A 31 0.52 6.42 13.98
N LEU A 32 -0.50 5.58 14.08
CA LEU A 32 -1.71 5.82 14.85
C LEU A 32 -1.91 4.70 15.86
N ASP A 33 -2.17 5.07 17.10
CA ASP A 33 -2.57 4.14 18.14
C ASP A 33 -4.09 4.07 18.20
N PHE A 34 -4.63 2.86 18.08
CA PHE A 34 -6.05 2.59 18.24
C PHE A 34 -6.29 1.73 19.49
N PRO A 35 -7.42 1.91 20.19
CA PRO A 35 -7.83 0.98 21.24
C PRO A 35 -7.88 -0.45 20.69
N LYS A 36 -7.48 -1.45 21.50
CA LYS A 36 -7.21 -2.86 21.14
C LYS A 36 -8.26 -3.63 20.32
N LYS A 37 -9.43 -3.05 20.02
CA LYS A 37 -10.53 -3.70 19.29
C LYS A 37 -10.50 -3.49 17.77
N LEU A 38 -9.58 -2.68 17.25
CA LEU A 38 -9.47 -2.47 15.80
C LEU A 38 -8.64 -3.58 15.16
N HIS A 39 -9.30 -4.45 14.40
CA HIS A 39 -8.65 -5.46 13.58
C HIS A 39 -8.57 -4.98 12.13
N TRP A 40 -7.45 -5.24 11.47
CA TRP A 40 -7.26 -5.02 10.04
C TRP A 40 -6.40 -6.12 9.43
N GLU A 41 -6.45 -6.26 8.12
CA GLU A 41 -5.59 -7.18 7.37
C GLU A 41 -4.63 -6.43 6.45
N ALA A 42 -3.49 -7.06 6.16
CA ALA A 42 -2.53 -6.53 5.19
C ALA A 42 -3.20 -6.23 3.84
N GLY A 43 -2.95 -5.02 3.34
CA GLY A 43 -3.49 -4.52 2.07
C GLY A 43 -4.88 -3.88 2.17
N GLU A 44 -5.49 -3.81 3.34
CA GLU A 44 -6.70 -3.00 3.55
C GLU A 44 -6.40 -1.50 3.58
N HIS A 45 -7.43 -0.71 3.35
CA HIS A 45 -7.41 0.74 3.49
C HIS A 45 -8.50 1.22 4.45
N GLY A 46 -8.32 2.42 4.98
CA GLY A 46 -9.30 3.10 5.83
C GLY A 46 -9.70 4.44 5.23
N VAL A 47 -10.88 4.93 5.61
CA VAL A 47 -11.31 6.30 5.31
C VAL A 47 -11.12 7.15 6.57
N PHE A 48 -10.19 8.09 6.51
CA PHE A 48 -9.71 8.87 7.64
C PHE A 48 -10.36 10.25 7.69
N THR A 49 -10.68 10.71 8.89
CA THR A 49 -11.16 12.06 9.22
C THR A 49 -10.41 12.61 10.43
N ILE A 50 -10.20 13.93 10.47
CA ILE A 50 -9.56 14.63 11.59
C ILE A 50 -10.66 15.44 12.31
N PRO A 51 -11.30 14.88 13.36
CA PRO A 51 -12.55 15.41 13.91
C PRO A 51 -12.44 16.82 14.49
N ASP A 52 -11.27 17.17 15.03
CA ASP A 52 -11.08 18.42 15.78
C ASP A 52 -10.48 19.55 14.89
N HIS A 53 -10.43 19.35 13.56
CA HIS A 53 -9.82 20.29 12.61
C HIS A 53 -10.81 20.68 11.50
N LYS A 54 -10.80 21.96 11.11
CA LYS A 54 -11.61 22.46 9.99
C LYS A 54 -10.90 22.16 8.67
N ILE A 55 -11.51 21.31 7.84
CA ILE A 55 -10.98 20.92 6.53
C ILE A 55 -11.80 21.57 5.42
N SER A 56 -11.13 22.31 4.53
CA SER A 56 -11.75 22.83 3.31
C SER A 56 -11.83 21.74 2.23
N GLY A 57 -12.93 21.73 1.48
CA GLY A 57 -13.19 20.73 0.45
C GLY A 57 -13.57 19.37 1.05
N LYS A 58 -12.92 18.29 0.59
CA LYS A 58 -13.27 16.93 1.01
C LYS A 58 -12.71 16.64 2.42
N PRO A 59 -13.54 16.40 3.45
CA PRO A 59 -13.12 16.30 4.85
C PRO A 59 -12.55 14.93 5.24
N PHE A 60 -12.35 14.05 4.25
CA PHE A 60 -11.82 12.70 4.46
C PHE A 60 -10.84 12.30 3.35
N ARG A 61 -9.91 11.41 3.69
CA ARG A 61 -9.02 10.75 2.71
C ARG A 61 -8.99 9.25 2.95
N ALA A 62 -8.90 8.49 1.86
CA ALA A 62 -8.64 7.07 1.95
C ALA A 62 -7.13 6.85 1.93
N PHE A 63 -6.63 6.05 2.87
CA PHE A 63 -5.23 5.63 2.89
C PHE A 63 -5.16 4.12 3.07
N SER A 64 -4.30 3.48 2.28
CA SER A 64 -3.92 2.08 2.50
C SER A 64 -3.14 1.98 3.81
N VAL A 65 -3.36 0.90 4.55
CA VAL A 65 -2.63 0.62 5.78
C VAL A 65 -1.32 -0.07 5.42
N ALA A 66 -0.22 0.47 5.94
CA ALA A 66 1.13 0.01 5.67
C ALA A 66 1.63 -1.05 6.66
N SER A 67 0.99 -1.15 7.83
CA SER A 67 1.36 -2.10 8.88
C SER A 67 0.47 -3.33 8.93
N VAL A 68 0.95 -4.35 9.62
CA VAL A 68 0.16 -5.51 10.06
C VAL A 68 -0.22 -5.37 11.53
N PRO A 69 -1.31 -5.99 12.02
CA PRO A 69 -1.76 -5.88 13.41
C PRO A 69 -0.68 -6.21 14.46
N GLU A 70 0.23 -7.12 14.13
CA GLU A 70 1.32 -7.57 14.98
C GLU A 70 2.33 -6.45 15.29
N GLU A 71 2.35 -5.37 14.51
CA GLU A 71 3.18 -4.19 14.77
C GLU A 71 2.58 -3.27 15.87
N GLY A 72 1.36 -3.55 16.33
CA GLY A 72 0.72 -2.85 17.47
C GLY A 72 0.19 -1.45 17.17
N ASN A 73 0.57 -0.84 16.05
CA ASN A 73 0.08 0.46 15.59
C ASN A 73 -0.40 0.38 14.13
N MET A 74 -1.34 1.25 13.77
CA MET A 74 -1.76 1.43 12.39
C MET A 74 -0.84 2.46 11.73
N MET A 75 -0.11 2.04 10.72
CA MET A 75 0.75 2.91 9.93
C MET A 75 0.05 3.26 8.62
N ILE A 76 0.04 4.54 8.26
CA ILE A 76 -0.29 5.01 6.91
C ILE A 76 0.91 5.77 6.35
N ALA A 77 1.02 5.80 5.04
CA ALA A 77 1.96 6.68 4.36
C ALA A 77 1.27 7.39 3.20
N THR A 78 1.59 8.66 3.03
CA THR A 78 1.05 9.51 1.95
C THR A 78 2.12 10.43 1.38
N ASP A 79 2.00 10.77 0.10
CA ASP A 79 2.68 11.93 -0.47
C ASP A 79 2.00 13.24 -0.03
N ASP A 80 2.66 14.38 -0.21
CA ASP A 80 2.11 15.71 0.07
C ASP A 80 1.09 16.13 -1.02
N ASN A 81 1.33 15.68 -2.27
CA ASN A 81 0.73 16.23 -3.50
C ASN A 81 1.02 17.73 -3.68
N ASN A 82 0.96 18.21 -4.92
CA ASN A 82 1.10 19.64 -5.22
C ASN A 82 -0.06 20.09 -6.14
N PRO A 83 -0.98 20.96 -5.66
CA PRO A 83 -1.02 21.55 -4.32
C PRO A 83 -1.46 20.55 -3.24
N THR A 84 -0.95 20.72 -2.02
CA THR A 84 -1.38 19.93 -0.86
C THR A 84 -2.83 20.19 -0.52
N SER A 85 -3.62 19.14 -0.37
CA SER A 85 -5.01 19.30 0.07
C SER A 85 -5.12 19.76 1.54
N SER A 86 -6.13 20.56 1.86
CA SER A 86 -6.40 21.02 3.25
C SER A 86 -6.46 19.87 4.27
N PHE A 87 -6.93 18.69 3.87
CA PHE A 87 -6.90 17.49 4.72
C PHE A 87 -5.46 17.08 5.09
N LYS A 88 -4.58 16.99 4.09
CA LYS A 88 -3.18 16.58 4.29
C LYS A 88 -2.40 17.65 5.05
N GLN A 89 -2.66 18.93 4.78
CA GLN A 89 -2.12 20.03 5.59
C GLN A 89 -2.47 19.85 7.07
N ALA A 90 -3.75 19.64 7.40
CA ALA A 90 -4.14 19.37 8.78
C ALA A 90 -3.48 18.09 9.34
N LEU A 91 -3.43 17.00 8.55
CA LEU A 91 -2.82 15.73 8.96
C LEU A 91 -1.35 15.90 9.37
N PHE A 92 -0.57 16.63 8.58
CA PHE A 92 0.88 16.80 8.81
C PHE A 92 1.20 17.72 9.99
N HIS A 93 0.25 18.55 10.42
CA HIS A 93 0.41 19.47 11.56
C HIS A 93 -0.19 18.94 12.86
N LEU A 94 -0.69 17.70 12.89
CA LEU A 94 -1.18 17.10 14.12
C LEU A 94 -0.05 16.86 15.11
N SER A 95 -0.35 17.10 16.39
CA SER A 95 0.51 16.75 17.52
C SER A 95 0.25 15.32 17.99
N VAL A 96 1.26 14.71 18.63
CA VAL A 96 1.11 13.41 19.31
C VAL A 96 -0.06 13.49 20.30
N GLY A 97 -0.92 12.47 20.29
CA GLY A 97 -2.13 12.41 21.11
C GLY A 97 -3.38 13.01 20.45
N GLU A 98 -3.26 13.78 19.36
CA GLU A 98 -4.43 14.31 18.66
C GLU A 98 -5.23 13.21 17.97
N LYS A 99 -6.55 13.41 17.89
CA LYS A 99 -7.48 12.37 17.44
C LYS A 99 -7.47 12.24 15.92
N VAL A 100 -7.42 11.00 15.46
CA VAL A 100 -7.70 10.62 14.08
C VAL A 100 -8.79 9.55 14.12
N THR A 101 -9.79 9.70 13.27
CA THR A 101 -10.84 8.69 13.12
C THR A 101 -10.65 7.95 11.81
N VAL A 102 -10.84 6.63 11.86
CA VAL A 102 -10.90 5.76 10.68
C VAL A 102 -12.27 5.08 10.58
N ARG A 103 -12.83 5.06 9.36
CA ARG A 103 -13.89 4.13 8.95
C ARG A 103 -13.23 2.96 8.23
N GLY A 104 -13.49 1.74 8.69
CA GLY A 104 -12.74 0.55 8.29
C GLY A 104 -11.76 0.08 9.37
N PRO A 105 -10.64 -0.56 9.00
CA PRO A 105 -10.19 -0.86 7.63
C PRO A 105 -11.06 -1.87 6.85
N PHE A 106 -10.92 -1.87 5.54
CA PHE A 106 -11.57 -2.80 4.60
C PHE A 106 -10.81 -2.83 3.27
N GLY A 107 -11.10 -3.80 2.40
CA GLY A 107 -10.49 -3.85 1.07
C GLY A 107 -10.31 -5.25 0.50
N TRP A 108 -9.99 -5.31 -0.80
CA TRP A 108 -9.85 -6.55 -1.57
C TRP A 108 -8.39 -6.88 -1.95
N PHE A 109 -7.44 -6.00 -1.61
CA PHE A 109 -6.02 -6.11 -1.99
C PHE A 109 -5.27 -7.09 -1.06
N LYS A 110 -5.71 -8.34 -1.08
CA LYS A 110 -5.27 -9.39 -0.14
C LYS A 110 -4.57 -10.54 -0.87
N VAL A 111 -3.71 -11.26 -0.16
CA VAL A 111 -3.11 -12.52 -0.63
C VAL A 111 -4.23 -13.49 -1.02
N GLN A 112 -4.22 -14.00 -2.26
CA GLN A 112 -5.35 -14.78 -2.80
C GLN A 112 -5.29 -16.28 -2.44
N ASP A 113 -4.09 -16.86 -2.36
CA ASP A 113 -3.87 -18.27 -2.01
C ASP A 113 -2.57 -18.46 -1.22
N GLN A 114 -2.15 -19.71 -1.00
CA GLN A 114 -0.94 -20.04 -0.26
C GLN A 114 0.27 -20.46 -1.12
N THR A 115 0.08 -20.69 -2.42
CA THR A 115 1.07 -21.40 -3.24
C THR A 115 1.49 -20.66 -4.51
N SER A 116 0.64 -19.81 -5.09
CA SER A 116 0.96 -19.11 -6.33
C SER A 116 2.07 -18.08 -6.08
N PRO A 117 3.09 -17.97 -6.96
CA PRO A 117 4.07 -16.89 -6.88
C PRO A 117 3.42 -15.50 -6.87
N ILE A 118 4.08 -14.54 -6.25
CA ILE A 118 3.55 -13.19 -6.06
C ILE A 118 4.48 -12.18 -6.72
N VAL A 119 3.92 -11.34 -7.59
CA VAL A 119 4.61 -10.18 -8.17
C VAL A 119 3.93 -8.91 -7.66
N LEU A 120 4.61 -8.16 -6.81
CA LEU A 120 4.16 -6.87 -6.28
C LEU A 120 4.73 -5.75 -7.16
N ILE A 121 3.88 -4.97 -7.83
CA ILE A 121 4.26 -3.88 -8.73
C ILE A 121 3.79 -2.57 -8.12
N SER A 122 4.73 -1.77 -7.65
CA SER A 122 4.47 -0.53 -6.94
C SER A 122 5.05 0.68 -7.65
N THR A 123 4.28 1.76 -7.69
CA THR A 123 4.76 3.07 -8.14
C THR A 123 4.51 4.16 -7.10
N GLY A 124 5.56 4.86 -6.67
CA GLY A 124 5.49 5.95 -5.69
C GLY A 124 4.86 5.51 -4.38
N ILE A 125 3.84 6.25 -3.91
CA ILE A 125 3.12 5.93 -2.67
C ILE A 125 2.26 4.66 -2.73
N GLY A 126 2.13 4.04 -3.91
CA GLY A 126 1.58 2.68 -4.02
C GLY A 126 2.38 1.63 -3.24
N ILE A 127 3.50 1.99 -2.62
CA ILE A 127 4.30 1.10 -1.77
C ILE A 127 3.59 0.78 -0.45
N THR A 128 2.68 1.66 0.01
CA THR A 128 2.01 1.56 1.30
C THR A 128 1.33 0.20 1.52
N PRO A 129 0.38 -0.26 0.68
CA PRO A 129 -0.21 -1.59 0.86
C PRO A 129 0.80 -2.73 0.63
N MET A 130 1.84 -2.52 -0.19
CA MET A 130 2.85 -3.54 -0.46
C MET A 130 3.71 -3.82 0.75
N ARG A 131 4.06 -2.81 1.54
CA ARG A 131 4.75 -2.98 2.82
C ARG A 131 3.98 -3.95 3.73
N ALA A 132 2.67 -3.75 3.86
CA ALA A 132 1.83 -4.62 4.69
C ALA A 132 1.80 -6.06 4.16
N LEU A 133 1.67 -6.25 2.83
CA LEU A 133 1.72 -7.58 2.23
C LEU A 133 3.07 -8.26 2.42
N VAL A 134 4.19 -7.53 2.24
CA VAL A 134 5.53 -8.07 2.46
C VAL A 134 5.71 -8.46 3.93
N LYS A 135 5.28 -7.63 4.88
CA LYS A 135 5.32 -7.98 6.31
C LYS A 135 4.51 -9.23 6.61
N LYS A 136 3.29 -9.36 6.07
CA LYS A 136 2.47 -10.57 6.22
C LYS A 136 3.15 -11.83 5.65
N LEU A 137 3.95 -11.68 4.61
CA LEU A 137 4.60 -12.78 3.88
C LEU A 137 6.08 -12.94 4.22
N GLU A 138 6.62 -12.20 5.19
CA GLU A 138 8.08 -12.11 5.38
C GLU A 138 8.71 -13.46 5.78
N HIS A 139 7.91 -14.36 6.35
CA HIS A 139 8.29 -15.72 6.73
C HIS A 139 7.79 -16.81 5.76
N ASP A 140 7.10 -16.44 4.67
CA ASP A 140 6.64 -17.40 3.67
C ASP A 140 7.81 -17.88 2.81
N GLN A 141 8.13 -19.17 2.92
CA GLN A 141 9.21 -19.84 2.20
C GLN A 141 8.69 -20.77 1.08
N THR A 142 7.37 -20.80 0.86
CA THR A 142 6.71 -21.80 0.01
C THR A 142 6.58 -21.38 -1.46
N ARG A 143 6.77 -20.09 -1.74
CA ARG A 143 6.61 -19.50 -3.08
C ARG A 143 7.50 -18.28 -3.28
N PRO A 144 7.91 -17.96 -4.52
CA PRO A 144 8.58 -16.72 -4.82
C PRO A 144 7.70 -15.49 -4.60
N ILE A 145 8.28 -14.43 -4.03
CA ILE A 145 7.65 -13.12 -3.80
C ILE A 145 8.59 -12.04 -4.35
N ILE A 146 8.22 -11.41 -5.45
CA ILE A 146 9.05 -10.41 -6.12
C ILE A 146 8.39 -9.04 -5.98
N LEU A 147 9.11 -8.07 -5.41
CA LEU A 147 8.69 -6.67 -5.36
C LEU A 147 9.40 -5.89 -6.46
N ILE A 148 8.65 -5.27 -7.35
CA ILE A 148 9.13 -4.23 -8.27
C ILE A 148 8.65 -2.90 -7.72
N TYR A 149 9.59 -2.04 -7.34
CA TYR A 149 9.29 -0.74 -6.76
C TYR A 149 9.93 0.37 -7.60
N ALA A 150 9.09 1.15 -8.28
CA ALA A 150 9.46 2.36 -8.97
C ALA A 150 9.13 3.59 -8.12
N SER A 151 10.07 4.50 -7.92
CA SER A 151 9.82 5.73 -7.17
C SER A 151 10.68 6.89 -7.68
N PRO A 152 10.12 8.10 -7.87
CA PRO A 152 10.88 9.27 -8.33
C PRO A 152 11.63 10.01 -7.21
N THR A 153 11.13 9.96 -5.96
CA THR A 153 11.67 10.77 -4.84
C THR A 153 12.53 9.95 -3.88
N GLY A 154 12.18 8.68 -3.67
CA GLY A 154 12.91 7.78 -2.79
C GLY A 154 12.20 6.45 -2.60
N TYR A 155 12.92 5.43 -2.16
CA TYR A 155 12.34 4.11 -1.89
C TYR A 155 11.94 4.03 -0.42
N LEU A 156 10.71 4.44 -0.11
CA LEU A 156 10.17 4.35 1.23
C LEU A 156 10.16 2.88 1.70
N PHE A 157 10.58 2.64 2.94
CA PHE A 157 10.72 1.30 3.55
C PHE A 157 11.78 0.39 2.90
N LYS A 158 12.71 0.92 2.11
CA LYS A 158 13.79 0.14 1.47
C LYS A 158 14.54 -0.78 2.45
N ASP A 159 14.88 -0.26 3.64
CA ASP A 159 15.63 -1.03 4.63
C ASP A 159 14.86 -2.25 5.14
N LEU A 160 13.54 -2.11 5.31
CA LEU A 160 12.66 -3.23 5.64
C LEU A 160 12.68 -4.28 4.54
N PHE A 161 12.51 -3.89 3.27
CA PHE A 161 12.53 -4.84 2.16
C PHE A 161 13.88 -5.55 2.03
N ASN A 162 14.98 -4.81 2.19
CA ASN A 162 16.32 -5.41 2.17
C ASN A 162 16.53 -6.39 3.34
N ALA A 163 16.06 -6.05 4.54
CA ALA A 163 16.14 -6.94 5.70
C ALA A 163 15.31 -8.21 5.52
N VAL A 164 14.13 -8.12 4.90
CA VAL A 164 13.32 -9.30 4.54
C VAL A 164 14.06 -10.15 3.51
N ALA A 165 14.64 -9.56 2.47
CA ALA A 165 15.39 -10.29 1.43
C ALA A 165 16.62 -11.04 1.97
N GLN A 166 17.26 -10.50 3.02
CA GLN A 166 18.37 -11.17 3.69
C GLN A 166 17.93 -12.44 4.41
N LYS A 167 16.74 -12.42 5.04
CA LYS A 167 16.20 -13.51 5.89
C LYS A 167 15.32 -14.50 5.12
N ASN A 168 14.69 -14.06 4.03
CA ASN A 168 13.78 -14.86 3.23
C ASN A 168 14.28 -14.94 1.79
N LYS A 169 14.78 -16.11 1.38
CA LYS A 169 15.31 -16.35 0.03
C LYS A 169 14.26 -16.37 -1.06
N GLN A 170 12.98 -16.48 -0.69
CA GLN A 170 11.88 -16.35 -1.63
C GLN A 170 11.54 -14.89 -1.94
N PHE A 171 12.00 -13.93 -1.13
CA PHE A 171 11.69 -12.52 -1.33
C PHE A 171 12.81 -11.78 -2.08
N THR A 172 12.46 -11.18 -3.22
CA THR A 172 13.40 -10.40 -4.05
C THR A 172 12.84 -9.01 -4.33
N PRO A 173 13.45 -7.93 -3.78
CA PRO A 173 13.12 -6.56 -4.15
C PRO A 173 13.95 -6.10 -5.36
N ILE A 174 13.28 -5.47 -6.32
CA ILE A 174 13.81 -4.88 -7.55
C ILE A 174 13.43 -3.40 -7.53
N TYR A 175 14.43 -2.53 -7.41
CA TYR A 175 14.26 -1.09 -7.39
C TYR A 175 14.55 -0.51 -8.77
N THR A 176 13.57 0.17 -9.37
CA THR A 176 13.69 0.74 -10.71
C THR A 176 13.67 2.26 -10.66
N LYS A 177 14.48 2.90 -11.51
CA LYS A 177 14.64 4.38 -11.55
C LYS A 177 13.86 5.04 -12.68
N ASN A 178 13.53 4.29 -13.72
CA ASN A 178 12.83 4.80 -14.89
C ASN A 178 11.69 3.86 -15.31
N ARG A 179 10.82 4.38 -16.18
CA ARG A 179 9.63 3.68 -16.64
C ARG A 179 9.98 2.44 -17.47
N GLU A 180 10.99 2.50 -18.31
CA GLU A 180 11.37 1.41 -19.21
C GLU A 180 11.84 0.19 -18.42
N ASP A 181 12.74 0.38 -17.45
CA ASP A 181 13.22 -0.70 -16.57
C ASP A 181 12.08 -1.30 -15.75
N THR A 182 11.13 -0.47 -15.32
CA THR A 182 9.94 -0.94 -14.60
C THR A 182 9.08 -1.84 -15.49
N ILE A 183 8.80 -1.40 -16.72
CA ILE A 183 8.04 -2.17 -17.72
C ILE A 183 8.74 -3.48 -18.02
N ARG A 184 10.04 -3.45 -18.31
CA ARG A 184 10.84 -4.64 -18.59
C ARG A 184 10.76 -5.63 -17.42
N ALA A 185 10.98 -5.17 -16.19
CA ALA A 185 10.96 -6.03 -15.00
C ALA A 185 9.64 -6.81 -14.85
N TYR A 186 8.47 -6.17 -14.92
CA TYR A 186 7.22 -6.91 -14.74
C TYR A 186 6.80 -7.69 -16.00
N THR A 187 7.18 -7.25 -17.19
CA THR A 187 6.84 -8.00 -18.43
C THR A 187 7.67 -9.26 -18.58
N ASP A 188 8.94 -9.25 -18.17
CA ASP A 188 9.79 -10.44 -18.17
C ASP A 188 9.31 -11.48 -17.14
N LEU A 189 8.94 -11.03 -15.93
CA LEU A 189 8.26 -11.89 -14.95
C LEU A 189 6.92 -12.41 -15.49
N ALA A 190 6.14 -11.58 -16.18
CA ALA A 190 4.88 -12.00 -16.77
C ALA A 190 5.04 -13.08 -17.83
N ARG A 191 6.07 -13.00 -18.68
CA ARG A 191 6.38 -14.04 -19.67
C ARG A 191 6.82 -15.35 -19.01
N THR A 192 7.57 -15.24 -17.91
CA THR A 192 8.15 -16.39 -17.21
C THR A 192 7.13 -17.10 -16.33
N LEU A 193 6.42 -16.36 -15.48
CA LEU A 193 5.49 -16.88 -14.48
C LEU A 193 4.06 -17.02 -14.99
N GLN A 194 3.73 -16.32 -16.08
CA GLN A 194 2.43 -16.39 -16.75
C GLN A 194 1.25 -16.30 -15.76
N ASN A 195 0.25 -17.16 -15.94
CA ASN A 195 -0.96 -17.20 -15.12
C ASN A 195 -0.81 -18.09 -13.87
N ASP A 196 0.40 -18.49 -13.51
CA ASP A 196 0.68 -19.19 -12.25
C ASP A 196 0.90 -18.21 -11.11
N ALA A 197 1.34 -16.99 -11.42
CA ALA A 197 1.50 -15.91 -10.44
C ALA A 197 0.25 -15.03 -10.29
N PHE A 198 0.16 -14.37 -9.13
CA PHE A 198 -0.68 -13.19 -8.93
C PHE A 198 0.15 -11.91 -9.02
N TYR A 199 -0.36 -10.95 -9.78
CA TYR A 199 0.24 -9.63 -10.02
C TYR A 199 -0.55 -8.59 -9.23
N TYR A 200 0.04 -8.10 -8.15
CA TYR A 200 -0.49 -7.06 -7.30
C TYR A 200 0.02 -5.71 -7.81
N ILE A 201 -0.87 -4.76 -8.04
CA ILE A 201 -0.52 -3.48 -8.67
C ILE A 201 -1.09 -2.35 -7.82
N SER A 202 -0.23 -1.48 -7.30
CA SER A 202 -0.65 -0.27 -6.58
C SER A 202 0.04 0.97 -7.12
N GLY A 203 -0.73 2.02 -7.36
CA GLY A 203 -0.29 3.19 -8.10
C GLY A 203 -1.44 4.13 -8.50
N LYS A 204 -1.08 5.21 -9.21
CA LYS A 204 -2.08 6.10 -9.84
C LYS A 204 -2.94 5.31 -10.82
N THR A 205 -4.23 5.63 -10.90
CA THR A 205 -5.20 4.95 -11.78
C THR A 205 -4.74 4.81 -13.24
N GLY A 206 -4.16 5.87 -13.81
CA GLY A 206 -3.60 5.85 -15.17
C GLY A 206 -2.44 4.87 -15.32
N THR A 207 -1.54 4.83 -14.34
CA THR A 207 -0.41 3.89 -14.30
C THR A 207 -0.90 2.45 -14.19
N ILE A 208 -1.84 2.16 -13.28
CA ILE A 208 -2.44 0.83 -13.15
C ILE A 208 -3.11 0.40 -14.46
N LYS A 209 -3.85 1.30 -15.13
CA LYS A 209 -4.48 1.02 -16.41
C LYS A 209 -3.45 0.60 -17.47
N ASN A 210 -2.31 1.28 -17.51
CA ASN A 210 -1.22 0.95 -18.43
C ASN A 210 -0.58 -0.41 -18.11
N ILE A 211 -0.20 -0.64 -16.85
CA ILE A 211 0.39 -1.93 -16.42
C ILE A 211 -0.55 -3.09 -16.76
N LYS A 212 -1.85 -2.96 -16.47
CA LYS A 212 -2.85 -4.00 -16.81
C LYS A 212 -2.93 -4.25 -18.31
N LYS A 213 -2.81 -3.21 -19.14
CA LYS A 213 -2.81 -3.35 -20.60
C LYS A 213 -1.60 -4.18 -21.04
N GLU A 214 -0.43 -3.86 -20.53
CA GLU A 214 0.82 -4.55 -20.89
C GLU A 214 0.84 -6.00 -20.39
N LEU A 215 0.42 -6.25 -19.15
CA LEU A 215 0.27 -7.63 -18.64
C LEU A 215 -0.78 -8.42 -19.44
N LYS A 216 -1.88 -7.78 -19.85
CA LYS A 216 -2.87 -8.44 -20.73
C LYS A 216 -2.27 -8.78 -22.09
N SER A 217 -1.48 -7.88 -22.67
CA SER A 217 -0.74 -8.16 -23.92
C SER A 217 0.27 -9.30 -23.76
N ALA A 218 0.80 -9.49 -22.55
CA ALA A 218 1.65 -10.65 -22.19
C ALA A 218 0.85 -11.93 -21.86
N GLY A 219 -0.47 -11.95 -22.06
CA GLY A 219 -1.31 -13.14 -21.84
C GLY A 219 -1.80 -13.35 -20.42
N ILE A 220 -1.58 -12.40 -19.51
CA ILE A 220 -2.04 -12.50 -18.12
C ILE A 220 -3.56 -12.27 -18.04
N LYS A 221 -4.26 -13.22 -17.41
CA LYS A 221 -5.71 -13.18 -17.18
C LYS A 221 -6.03 -12.14 -16.12
N ARG A 222 -7.16 -11.43 -16.29
CA ARG A 222 -7.64 -10.43 -15.32
C ARG A 222 -7.77 -10.97 -13.89
N ALA A 223 -8.15 -12.24 -13.73
CA ALA A 223 -8.30 -12.87 -12.43
C ALA A 223 -6.96 -12.99 -11.66
N ARG A 224 -5.82 -12.90 -12.36
CA ARG A 224 -4.48 -12.89 -11.77
C ARG A 224 -3.97 -11.48 -11.46
N MET A 225 -4.75 -10.43 -11.72
CA MET A 225 -4.36 -9.04 -11.46
C MET A 225 -5.19 -8.46 -10.30
N ILE A 226 -4.53 -8.15 -9.20
CA ILE A 226 -5.14 -7.55 -8.01
C ILE A 226 -4.67 -6.09 -7.93
N THR A 227 -5.56 -5.13 -7.76
CA THR A 227 -5.22 -3.71 -7.92
C THR A 227 -5.68 -2.86 -6.75
N ASP A 228 -4.82 -1.95 -6.30
CA ASP A 228 -5.12 -0.91 -5.30
C ASP A 228 -4.88 0.48 -5.92
N PRO A 229 -5.90 1.09 -6.54
CA PRO A 229 -5.79 2.40 -7.16
C PRO A 229 -5.89 3.52 -6.15
N TYR A 230 -5.02 4.52 -6.27
CA TYR A 230 -5.24 5.82 -5.63
C TYR A 230 -5.47 6.93 -6.67
N PHE A 231 -6.21 7.92 -6.24
CA PHE A 231 -6.52 9.13 -6.99
C PHE A 231 -5.66 10.22 -6.35
N GLY A 232 -4.53 10.57 -6.95
CA GLY A 232 -3.71 11.69 -6.47
C GLY A 232 -4.58 12.95 -6.54
N TYR A 233 -4.97 13.48 -5.37
CA TYR A 233 -5.81 14.67 -5.22
C TYR A 233 -4.98 15.83 -4.70
#